data_AF-A0A954SAD2-F1
#
_entry.id   AF-A0A954SAD2-F1
#
_cell.length_a   1.000
_cell.length_b   1.000
_cell.length_c   1.000
_cell.angle_alpha   90.00
_cell.angle_beta   90.00
_cell.angle_gamma   90.00
#
_symmetry.space_group_name_H-M   'P 1'
#
loop_
_entity.id
_entity.type
_entity.pdbx_description
1 polymer ?
#
loop_
_entity_poly.entity_id
_entity_poly.type
_entity_poly.pdbx_seq_one_letter_code
_entity_poly.pdbx_strand_id
1 'polypeptide(L)'
;MPVLFSKLKSDQQSRTDGQVSEQAASYQLTCDCGASVSGTRRTTWIEAECSECFQSLFVLPTNVYPTTPSVPGVKVREAIGVRLRQFSTDLLSRLKRRPEAEAVAVPGRSWKFRLPKLTLPQLNLREKLRRTFTPFRILMLSMAGVLVMTLMWMQRQSDLEQSQQIWLQSSDQIDELLADSELLELEPVLEHAVAAGRVLGKDDVQWRRLTNLLAETHAVNNVSDGNLISAFHQVYDPQGRLLPGAQATLETAVGSGFVVLDSYVRPGRDSGTYFIELPAAPGKHAVELQLQLSALGRYLAGSDGKRMIFAARIQQIDAPQTDRDRSWKIRLAAESFVLLTQVQHCNDLGLSVQDDPDLEEVLKDQRDFVESSQEWNHR
;
A
#
# COMPACT_ATOMS: atom_id res chain seq x y z
N MET A 1 -27.64 13.18 46.28
CA MET A 1 -27.22 11.82 46.66
C MET A 1 -25.82 11.60 46.14
N PRO A 2 -24.79 11.51 47.01
CA PRO A 2 -23.40 11.44 46.57
C PRO A 2 -22.82 10.01 46.64
N VAL A 3 -22.13 9.66 45.54
CA VAL A 3 -20.86 8.91 45.38
C VAL A 3 -20.54 7.74 46.32
N LEU A 4 -20.41 6.53 45.73
CA LEU A 4 -19.64 5.40 46.28
C LEU A 4 -19.01 4.61 45.12
N PHE A 5 -17.82 5.03 44.69
CA PHE A 5 -16.88 4.22 43.91
C PHE A 5 -15.53 4.26 44.63
N SER A 6 -15.31 3.28 45.49
CA SER A 6 -14.04 3.07 46.18
C SER A 6 -13.82 1.58 46.35
N LYS A 7 -13.22 0.96 45.33
CA LYS A 7 -12.52 -0.34 45.39
C LYS A 7 -11.99 -0.64 43.99
N LEU A 8 -10.73 -0.28 43.74
CA LEU A 8 -9.82 -0.82 42.70
C LEU A 8 -8.48 -0.05 42.74
N LYS A 9 -7.90 0.08 43.94
CA LYS A 9 -6.53 0.55 44.17
C LYS A 9 -5.92 -0.29 45.30
N SER A 10 -5.34 -1.44 44.98
CA SER A 10 -4.41 -2.10 45.92
C SER A 10 -3.43 -3.11 45.32
N ASP A 11 -3.52 -3.53 44.05
CA ASP A 11 -2.76 -4.71 43.61
C ASP A 11 -1.61 -4.44 42.63
N GLN A 12 -1.09 -3.21 42.58
CA GLN A 12 0.00 -2.84 41.66
C GLN A 12 1.24 -2.29 42.37
N GLN A 13 1.58 -2.84 43.53
CA GLN A 13 2.75 -2.38 44.30
C GLN A 13 3.50 -3.55 44.97
N SER A 14 3.89 -4.54 44.18
CA SER A 14 4.88 -5.54 44.60
C SER A 14 5.33 -6.41 43.43
N ARG A 15 6.13 -5.85 42.50
CA ARG A 15 6.99 -6.67 41.65
C ARG A 15 8.23 -5.90 41.18
N THR A 16 9.33 -6.28 41.83
CA THR A 16 10.69 -6.40 41.28
C THR A 16 11.48 -5.14 40.97
N ASP A 17 12.13 -4.62 42.02
CA ASP A 17 13.46 -4.00 41.95
C ASP A 17 14.48 -5.02 41.41
N GLY A 18 14.70 -5.01 40.10
CA GLY A 18 15.88 -5.58 39.46
C GLY A 18 16.90 -4.48 39.24
N GLN A 19 17.74 -4.22 40.23
CA GLN A 19 18.80 -3.20 40.17
C GLN A 19 19.91 -3.69 39.22
N VAL A 20 19.71 -3.55 37.91
CA VAL A 20 20.79 -3.64 36.92
C VAL A 20 21.70 -2.44 37.18
N SER A 21 22.95 -2.71 37.53
CA SER A 21 23.96 -1.67 37.70
C SER A 21 24.27 -1.07 36.33
N GLU A 22 23.49 -0.06 35.95
CA GLU A 22 23.65 0.75 34.74
C GLU A 22 24.99 1.48 34.84
N GLN A 23 26.01 0.94 34.18
CA GLN A 23 27.31 1.59 34.07
C GLN A 23 27.13 2.87 33.25
N ALA A 24 27.06 3.99 33.97
CA ALA A 24 27.00 5.34 33.43
C ALA A 24 28.21 5.63 32.52
N ALA A 25 28.05 5.41 31.22
CA ALA A 25 29.05 5.79 30.24
C ALA A 25 29.07 7.31 30.09
N SER A 26 30.21 7.94 30.38
CA SER A 26 30.39 9.37 30.11
C SER A 26 30.60 9.62 28.61
N TYR A 27 30.24 10.82 28.15
CA TYR A 27 30.57 11.31 26.82
C TYR A 27 31.36 12.61 26.91
N GLN A 28 32.18 12.87 25.90
CA GLN A 28 32.87 14.13 25.68
C GLN A 28 32.77 14.47 24.19
N LEU A 29 32.11 15.57 23.87
CA LEU A 29 31.95 16.09 22.51
C LEU A 29 32.65 17.44 22.40
N THR A 30 33.13 17.78 21.21
CA THR A 30 33.70 19.10 20.92
C THR A 30 32.66 19.90 20.16
N CYS A 31 32.29 21.07 20.66
CA CYS A 31 31.39 22.00 19.99
C CYS A 31 32.11 22.73 18.84
N ASP A 32 31.36 23.27 17.87
CA ASP A 32 31.90 24.04 16.75
C ASP A 32 32.70 25.29 17.19
N CYS A 33 32.41 25.84 18.37
CA CYS A 33 33.17 26.94 18.96
C CYS A 33 34.53 26.51 19.56
N GLY A 34 34.81 25.21 19.63
CA GLY A 34 36.02 24.62 20.21
C GLY A 34 35.90 24.21 21.69
N ALA A 35 34.80 24.56 22.37
CA ALA A 35 34.57 24.16 23.77
C ALA A 35 34.18 22.67 23.88
N SER A 36 34.65 22.00 24.95
CA SER A 36 34.31 20.60 25.22
C SER A 36 33.06 20.47 26.09
N VAL A 37 32.07 19.72 25.63
CA VAL A 37 30.84 19.40 26.36
C VAL A 37 30.93 17.96 26.88
N SER A 38 30.82 17.78 28.19
CA SER A 38 30.90 16.46 28.83
C SER A 38 29.69 16.18 29.70
N GLY A 39 29.22 14.94 29.71
CA GLY A 39 28.09 14.52 30.55
C GLY A 39 27.95 12.99 30.64
N THR A 40 26.88 12.55 31.26
CA THR A 40 26.54 11.12 31.37
C THR A 40 25.52 10.76 30.29
N ARG A 41 25.78 9.68 29.53
CA ARG A 41 24.84 9.19 28.52
C ARG A 41 23.61 8.56 29.19
N ARG A 42 22.46 8.66 28.52
CA ARG A 42 21.20 7.99 28.90
C ARG A 42 20.84 6.94 27.85
N THR A 43 19.84 6.12 28.17
CA THR A 43 19.23 5.14 27.27
C THR A 43 18.44 5.80 26.12
N THR A 44 18.02 7.05 26.31
CA THR A 44 17.41 7.90 25.28
C THR A 44 18.38 8.97 24.78
N TRP A 45 18.09 9.55 23.61
CA TRP A 45 18.84 10.69 23.10
C TRP A 45 18.74 11.88 24.07
N ILE A 46 19.82 12.67 24.17
CA ILE A 46 19.88 13.86 25.00
C ILE A 46 20.34 15.04 24.15
N GLU A 47 19.69 16.18 24.32
CA GLU A 47 20.17 17.46 23.82
C GLU A 47 21.02 18.13 24.91
N ALA A 48 22.29 18.37 24.61
CA ALA A 48 23.25 19.02 25.50
C ALA A 48 23.61 20.40 24.96
N GLU A 49 23.58 21.43 25.81
CA GLU A 49 23.92 22.80 25.41
C GLU A 49 25.40 23.09 25.68
N CYS A 50 26.08 23.73 24.73
CA CYS A 50 27.44 24.22 24.94
C CYS A 50 27.45 25.41 25.92
N SER A 51 28.30 25.38 26.93
CA SER A 51 28.41 26.45 27.94
C SER A 51 28.96 27.77 27.40
N GLU A 52 29.63 27.77 26.25
CA GLU A 52 30.23 28.98 25.68
C GLU A 52 29.36 29.63 24.59
N CYS A 53 28.84 28.86 23.63
CA CYS A 53 28.08 29.41 22.50
C CYS A 53 26.57 29.13 22.57
N PHE A 54 26.09 28.37 23.58
CA PHE A 54 24.69 27.97 23.74
C PHE A 54 24.08 27.19 22.56
N GLN A 55 24.92 26.66 21.67
CA GLN A 55 24.47 25.79 20.58
C GLN A 55 24.14 24.40 21.14
N SER A 56 23.02 23.84 20.71
CA SER A 56 22.59 22.50 21.14
C SER A 56 23.29 21.40 20.33
N LEU A 57 23.69 20.35 21.03
CA LEU A 57 24.40 19.19 20.51
C LEU A 57 23.60 17.93 20.85
N PHE A 58 23.37 17.07 19.86
CA PHE A 58 22.65 15.81 20.07
C PHE A 58 23.63 14.69 20.48
N VAL A 59 23.38 14.11 21.65
CA VAL A 59 24.14 12.99 22.20
C VAL A 59 23.36 11.69 21.97
N LEU A 60 23.95 10.78 21.21
CA LEU A 60 23.36 9.48 20.90
C LEU A 60 23.42 8.51 22.11
N PRO A 61 22.43 7.60 22.27
CA PRO A 61 22.44 6.60 23.33
C PRO A 61 23.63 5.64 23.23
N THR A 62 23.99 5.01 24.36
CA THR A 62 25.23 4.22 24.50
C THR A 62 25.28 2.95 23.65
N ASN A 63 24.15 2.41 23.18
CA ASN A 63 24.16 1.30 22.23
C ASN A 63 22.76 1.09 21.64
N VAL A 64 22.58 1.26 20.32
CA VAL A 64 21.32 0.94 19.63
C VAL A 64 21.39 -0.46 19.00
N TYR A 65 22.59 -1.05 18.89
CA TYR A 65 22.77 -2.35 18.25
C TYR A 65 23.43 -3.32 19.23
N PRO A 66 22.78 -4.45 19.58
CA PRO A 66 23.48 -5.51 20.31
C PRO A 66 24.67 -5.97 19.48
N THR A 67 25.81 -6.19 20.14
CA THR A 67 27.00 -6.77 19.50
C THR A 67 26.58 -8.11 18.91
N THR A 68 26.32 -8.15 17.60
CA THR A 68 25.93 -9.40 16.95
C THR A 68 27.08 -10.38 17.14
N PRO A 69 26.85 -11.60 17.64
CA PRO A 69 27.89 -12.61 17.71
C PRO A 69 28.46 -12.79 16.31
N SER A 70 29.78 -12.67 16.16
CA SER A 70 30.45 -12.79 14.87
C SER A 70 30.15 -14.17 14.27
N VAL A 71 29.23 -14.23 13.31
CA VAL A 71 28.96 -15.47 12.57
C VAL A 71 30.20 -15.75 11.72
N PRO A 72 30.85 -16.92 11.85
CA PRO A 72 31.99 -17.27 11.01
C PRO A 72 31.55 -17.24 9.55
N GLY A 73 32.17 -16.37 8.75
CA GLY A 73 31.80 -16.11 7.36
C GLY A 73 31.86 -17.38 6.50
N VAL A 74 30.71 -18.01 6.31
CA VAL A 74 30.53 -19.06 5.31
C VAL A 74 30.54 -18.37 3.94
N LYS A 75 31.39 -18.88 3.06
CA LYS A 75 31.65 -18.36 1.71
C LYS A 75 30.43 -18.52 0.79
N VAL A 76 29.38 -17.71 0.97
CA VAL A 76 28.22 -17.64 0.07
C VAL A 76 28.50 -16.68 -1.09
N ARG A 77 29.62 -16.87 -1.80
CA ARG A 77 29.97 -16.05 -2.98
C ARG A 77 30.01 -16.82 -4.30
N GLU A 78 29.89 -18.14 -4.28
CA GLU A 78 30.00 -18.95 -5.51
C GLU A 78 28.66 -19.51 -6.02
N ALA A 79 27.63 -19.64 -5.18
CA ALA A 79 26.33 -20.20 -5.62
C ALA A 79 25.43 -19.18 -6.34
N ILE A 80 25.45 -17.91 -5.92
CA ILE A 80 24.57 -16.86 -6.47
C ILE A 80 25.05 -16.41 -7.86
N GLY A 81 26.36 -16.42 -8.12
CA GLY A 81 26.94 -16.01 -9.40
C GLY A 81 26.64 -16.96 -10.57
N VAL A 82 26.30 -18.23 -10.31
CA VAL A 82 26.01 -19.21 -11.36
C VAL A 82 24.54 -19.16 -11.79
N ARG A 83 23.60 -18.93 -10.85
CA ARG A 83 22.16 -18.83 -11.16
C ARG A 83 21.81 -17.56 -11.93
N LEU A 84 22.43 -16.42 -11.62
CA LEU A 84 22.21 -15.16 -12.34
C LEU A 84 22.70 -15.20 -13.79
N ARG A 85 23.76 -15.96 -14.10
CA ARG A 85 24.23 -16.12 -15.48
C ARG A 85 23.28 -16.96 -16.33
N GLN A 86 22.70 -18.03 -15.78
CA GLN A 86 21.74 -18.86 -16.51
C GLN A 86 20.44 -18.11 -16.85
N PHE A 87 19.93 -17.27 -15.94
CA PHE A 87 18.74 -16.46 -16.19
C PHE A 87 18.96 -15.39 -17.29
N SER A 88 20.14 -14.76 -17.33
CA SER A 88 20.45 -13.74 -18.33
C SER A 88 20.53 -14.28 -19.77
N THR A 89 20.96 -15.54 -19.95
CA THR A 89 21.04 -16.17 -21.28
C THR A 89 19.69 -16.58 -21.84
N ASP A 90 18.71 -16.89 -20.97
CA ASP A 90 17.40 -17.38 -21.39
C ASP A 90 16.42 -16.25 -21.77
N LEU A 91 16.56 -15.07 -21.16
CA LEU A 91 15.78 -13.89 -21.53
C LEU A 91 16.26 -13.25 -22.85
N LEU A 92 17.58 -13.27 -23.11
CA LEU A 92 18.13 -12.74 -24.36
C LEU A 92 17.85 -13.61 -25.59
N SER A 93 17.65 -14.92 -25.41
CA SER A 93 17.28 -15.84 -26.50
C SER A 93 15.82 -15.65 -26.94
N ARG A 94 14.91 -15.25 -26.02
CA ARG A 94 13.51 -14.95 -26.33
C ARG A 94 13.30 -13.60 -27.03
N LEU A 95 14.12 -12.60 -26.73
CA LEU A 95 14.05 -11.28 -27.38
C LEU A 95 14.58 -11.28 -28.83
N LYS A 96 15.32 -12.32 -29.25
CA LYS A 96 15.90 -12.40 -30.61
C LYS A 96 14.95 -13.00 -31.67
N ARG A 97 13.70 -13.32 -31.33
CA ARG A 97 12.65 -13.72 -32.29
C ARG A 97 11.54 -12.68 -32.38
N ARG A 98 11.90 -11.45 -32.77
CA ARG A 98 10.94 -10.51 -33.32
C ARG A 98 11.05 -10.59 -34.85
N PRO A 99 10.01 -11.00 -35.59
CA PRO A 99 10.05 -10.94 -37.04
C PRO A 99 10.22 -9.47 -37.45
N GLU A 100 11.23 -9.26 -38.28
CA GLU A 100 11.63 -8.00 -38.91
C GLU A 100 10.47 -7.52 -39.78
N ALA A 101 9.56 -6.76 -39.17
CA ALA A 101 8.51 -6.05 -39.87
C ALA A 101 9.12 -4.79 -40.49
N GLU A 102 9.37 -4.90 -41.79
CA GLU A 102 9.68 -3.86 -42.76
C GLU A 102 8.99 -2.53 -42.42
N ALA A 103 9.79 -1.56 -41.97
CA ALA A 103 9.35 -0.22 -41.61
C ALA A 103 9.07 0.60 -42.88
N VAL A 104 7.83 0.57 -43.37
CA VAL A 104 7.35 1.54 -44.36
C VAL A 104 6.99 2.84 -43.63
N ALA A 105 7.89 3.82 -43.72
CA ALA A 105 7.64 5.17 -43.25
C ALA A 105 6.53 5.83 -44.09
N VAL A 106 5.36 6.06 -43.48
CA VAL A 106 4.27 6.85 -44.08
C VAL A 106 4.29 8.25 -43.46
N PRO A 107 4.50 9.32 -44.25
CA PRO A 107 4.54 10.68 -43.72
C PRO A 107 3.15 11.13 -43.25
N GLY A 108 3.15 11.78 -42.08
CA GLY A 108 1.98 12.27 -41.38
C GLY A 108 1.09 13.16 -42.25
N ARG A 109 -0.13 12.69 -42.49
CA ARG A 109 -1.22 13.45 -43.09
C ARG A 109 -2.30 13.59 -42.04
N SER A 110 -2.58 14.81 -41.58
CA SER A 110 -3.66 15.10 -40.64
C SER A 110 -5.02 14.88 -41.32
N TRP A 111 -5.69 13.78 -41.01
CA TRP A 111 -7.02 13.49 -41.56
C TRP A 111 -8.09 14.21 -40.73
N LYS A 112 -8.58 15.34 -41.25
CA LYS A 112 -9.88 15.88 -40.85
C LYS A 112 -10.96 14.93 -41.37
N PHE A 113 -11.36 13.95 -40.56
CA PHE A 113 -12.52 13.11 -40.85
C PHE A 113 -13.80 13.96 -40.79
N ARG A 114 -14.22 14.51 -41.94
CA ARG A 114 -15.63 14.75 -42.18
C ARG A 114 -16.25 13.40 -42.50
N LEU A 115 -16.99 12.83 -41.56
CA LEU A 115 -17.82 11.65 -41.81
C LEU A 115 -18.81 11.97 -42.94
N PRO A 116 -18.69 11.37 -44.13
CA PRO A 116 -19.72 11.48 -45.14
C PRO A 116 -20.99 10.81 -44.58
N LYS A 117 -22.15 11.44 -44.78
CA LYS A 117 -23.45 10.85 -44.45
C LYS A 117 -23.58 9.54 -45.23
N LEU A 118 -23.34 8.43 -44.54
CA LEU A 118 -23.59 7.07 -45.02
C LEU A 118 -25.11 6.89 -45.16
N THR A 119 -25.62 7.18 -46.36
CA THR A 119 -26.92 6.68 -46.78
C THR A 119 -26.79 5.18 -46.94
N LEU A 120 -27.25 4.43 -45.94
CA LEU A 120 -27.32 2.98 -45.95
C LEU A 120 -28.16 2.55 -47.17
N PRO A 121 -27.56 1.87 -48.17
CA PRO A 121 -28.34 1.29 -49.24
C PRO A 121 -29.27 0.25 -48.62
N GLN A 122 -30.57 0.32 -48.94
CA GLN A 122 -31.55 -0.67 -48.52
C GLN A 122 -31.22 -2.00 -49.22
N LEU A 123 -30.37 -2.78 -48.57
CA LEU A 123 -30.01 -4.11 -49.01
C LEU A 123 -31.23 -5.01 -48.81
N ASN A 124 -31.87 -5.39 -49.92
CA ASN A 124 -32.87 -6.45 -49.97
C ASN A 124 -32.24 -7.81 -49.60
N LEU A 125 -31.96 -8.01 -48.31
CA LEU A 125 -31.37 -9.21 -47.72
C LEU A 125 -32.22 -10.45 -47.97
N ARG A 126 -33.54 -10.27 -48.12
CA ARG A 126 -34.52 -11.36 -48.23
C ARG A 126 -34.40 -12.16 -49.53
N GLU A 127 -34.02 -11.53 -50.63
CA GLU A 127 -33.87 -12.22 -51.93
C GLU A 127 -32.49 -12.85 -52.10
N LYS A 128 -31.43 -12.25 -51.54
CA LYS A 128 -30.09 -12.87 -51.53
C LYS A 128 -30.00 -14.05 -50.57
N LEU A 129 -30.69 -14.02 -49.42
CA LEU A 129 -30.70 -15.16 -48.49
C LEU A 129 -31.27 -16.44 -49.10
N ARG A 130 -32.31 -16.35 -49.94
CA ARG A 130 -32.91 -17.55 -50.56
C ARG A 130 -31.97 -18.25 -51.56
N ARG A 131 -30.99 -17.55 -52.12
CA ARG A 131 -30.05 -18.10 -53.12
C ARG A 131 -28.79 -18.70 -52.50
N THR A 132 -28.42 -18.30 -51.28
CA THR A 132 -27.25 -18.83 -50.57
C THR A 132 -27.56 -20.01 -49.65
N PHE A 133 -28.82 -20.21 -49.26
CA PHE A 133 -29.28 -21.34 -48.45
C PHE A 133 -29.55 -22.61 -49.27
N THR A 134 -28.50 -23.14 -49.93
CA THR A 134 -28.53 -24.54 -50.39
C THR A 134 -28.34 -25.47 -49.19
N PRO A 135 -29.07 -26.59 -49.07
CA PRO A 135 -29.01 -27.48 -47.89
C PRO A 135 -27.57 -27.94 -47.55
N PHE A 136 -26.72 -28.13 -48.55
CA PHE A 136 -25.30 -28.48 -48.35
C PHE A 136 -24.47 -27.40 -47.61
N ARG A 137 -24.74 -26.11 -47.87
CA ARG A 137 -24.03 -25.01 -47.20
C ARG A 137 -24.42 -24.87 -45.74
N ILE A 138 -25.66 -25.20 -45.39
CA ILE A 138 -26.13 -25.22 -44.01
C ILE A 138 -25.39 -26.32 -43.24
N LEU A 139 -25.25 -27.52 -43.84
CA LEU A 139 -24.49 -28.62 -43.25
C LEU A 139 -23.00 -28.28 -43.05
N MET A 140 -22.36 -27.65 -44.05
CA MET A 140 -20.97 -27.21 -43.92
C MET A 140 -20.80 -26.13 -42.84
N LEU A 141 -21.73 -25.17 -42.75
CA LEU A 141 -21.73 -24.16 -41.69
C LEU A 141 -21.96 -24.75 -40.31
N SER A 142 -22.85 -25.74 -40.16
CA SER A 142 -23.04 -26.41 -38.87
C SER A 142 -21.80 -27.19 -38.46
N MET A 143 -21.15 -27.90 -39.38
CA MET A 143 -19.90 -28.61 -39.09
C MET A 143 -18.77 -27.65 -38.70
N ALA A 144 -18.61 -26.54 -39.43
CA ALA A 144 -17.65 -25.50 -39.08
C ALA A 144 -17.96 -24.86 -37.71
N GLY A 145 -19.23 -24.63 -37.41
CA GLY A 145 -19.68 -24.11 -36.12
C GLY A 145 -19.30 -25.03 -34.96
N VAL A 146 -19.50 -26.35 -35.11
CA VAL A 146 -19.09 -27.33 -34.10
C VAL A 146 -17.56 -27.30 -33.91
N LEU A 147 -16.77 -27.28 -34.98
CA LEU A 147 -15.30 -27.23 -34.89
C LEU A 147 -14.80 -25.98 -34.15
N VAL A 148 -15.34 -24.80 -34.47
CA VAL A 148 -14.99 -23.55 -33.78
C VAL A 148 -15.37 -23.61 -32.30
N MET A 149 -16.57 -24.12 -32.00
CA MET A 149 -17.03 -24.28 -30.62
C MET A 149 -16.15 -25.26 -29.82
N THR A 150 -15.73 -26.37 -30.43
CA THR A 150 -14.81 -27.33 -29.80
C THR A 150 -13.43 -26.72 -29.55
N LEU A 151 -12.88 -25.96 -30.50
CA LEU A 151 -11.60 -25.27 -30.32
C LEU A 151 -11.66 -24.23 -29.20
N MET A 152 -12.72 -23.42 -29.16
CA MET A 152 -12.94 -22.45 -28.08
C MET A 152 -13.09 -23.13 -26.72
N TRP A 153 -13.78 -24.28 -26.68
CA TRP A 153 -13.94 -25.05 -25.45
C TRP A 153 -12.60 -25.65 -24.98
N MET A 154 -11.80 -26.21 -25.89
CA MET A 154 -10.49 -26.76 -25.58
C MET A 154 -9.53 -25.69 -25.06
N GLN A 155 -9.53 -24.51 -25.68
CA GLN A 155 -8.75 -23.37 -25.20
C GLN A 155 -9.20 -22.94 -23.80
N ARG A 156 -10.51 -22.83 -23.58
CA ARG A 156 -11.05 -22.50 -22.25
C ARG A 156 -10.68 -23.54 -21.19
N GLN A 157 -10.66 -24.83 -21.51
CA GLN A 157 -10.22 -25.88 -20.57
C GLN A 157 -8.73 -25.75 -20.24
N SER A 158 -7.89 -25.54 -21.25
CA SER A 158 -6.45 -25.32 -21.06
C SER A 158 -6.18 -24.10 -20.15
N ASP A 159 -6.92 -23.02 -20.34
CA ASP A 159 -6.76 -21.80 -19.53
C ASP A 159 -7.17 -22.04 -18.06
N LEU A 160 -8.22 -22.85 -17.83
CA LEU A 160 -8.64 -23.25 -16.48
C LEU A 160 -7.61 -24.14 -15.78
N GLU A 161 -7.05 -25.12 -16.49
CA GLU A 161 -6.01 -26.02 -15.95
C GLU A 161 -4.73 -25.26 -15.59
N GLN A 162 -4.28 -24.34 -16.46
CA GLN A 162 -3.11 -23.49 -16.20
C GLN A 162 -3.36 -22.57 -15.01
N SER A 163 -4.53 -21.93 -14.94
CA SER A 163 -4.89 -21.06 -13.82
C SER A 163 -4.95 -21.85 -12.50
N GLN A 164 -5.45 -23.08 -12.52
CA GLN A 164 -5.46 -23.95 -11.34
C GLN A 164 -4.04 -24.30 -10.87
N GLN A 165 -3.12 -24.60 -11.79
CA GLN A 165 -1.72 -24.88 -11.46
C GLN A 165 -1.02 -23.65 -10.88
N ILE A 166 -1.19 -22.47 -11.51
CA ILE A 166 -0.63 -21.21 -11.03
C ILE A 166 -1.14 -20.90 -9.62
N TRP A 167 -2.46 -21.03 -9.39
CA TRP A 167 -3.07 -20.80 -8.09
C TRP A 167 -2.43 -21.66 -6.99
N LEU A 168 -2.31 -22.97 -7.23
CA LEU A 168 -1.73 -23.90 -6.26
C LEU A 168 -0.24 -23.62 -6.00
N GLN A 169 0.54 -23.37 -7.06
CA GLN A 169 1.97 -23.09 -6.94
C GLN A 169 2.26 -21.75 -6.26
N SER A 170 1.43 -20.74 -6.53
CA SER A 170 1.60 -19.41 -5.95
C SER A 170 1.40 -19.37 -4.45
N SER A 171 0.55 -20.25 -3.88
CA SER A 171 0.29 -20.26 -2.43
C SER A 171 1.57 -20.55 -1.64
N ASP A 172 2.32 -21.58 -2.05
CA ASP A 172 3.57 -21.96 -1.38
C ASP A 172 4.64 -20.87 -1.54
N GLN A 173 4.73 -20.27 -2.74
CA GLN A 173 5.67 -19.18 -3.02
C GLN A 173 5.35 -17.90 -2.23
N ILE A 174 4.08 -17.57 -2.05
CA ILE A 174 3.64 -16.41 -1.27
C ILE A 174 4.03 -16.58 0.20
N ASP A 175 3.82 -17.77 0.77
CA ASP A 175 4.18 -18.06 2.16
C ASP A 175 5.71 -18.01 2.37
N GLU A 176 6.50 -18.50 1.40
CA GLU A 176 7.98 -18.42 1.41
C GLU A 176 8.46 -16.96 1.34
N LEU A 177 7.97 -16.17 0.37
CA LEU A 177 8.36 -14.77 0.21
C LEU A 177 7.93 -13.88 1.39
N LEU A 178 6.78 -14.17 2.00
CA LEU A 178 6.34 -13.49 3.22
C LEU A 178 7.22 -13.86 4.43
N ALA A 179 7.72 -15.10 4.51
CA ALA A 179 8.63 -15.51 5.56
C ALA A 179 10.00 -14.83 5.42
N ASP A 180 10.49 -14.70 4.19
CA ASP A 180 11.77 -14.09 3.87
C ASP A 180 11.72 -12.54 3.81
N SER A 181 10.52 -11.96 3.92
CA SER A 181 10.27 -10.49 3.86
C SER A 181 10.73 -9.86 2.53
N GLU A 182 10.62 -10.60 1.42
CA GLU A 182 11.00 -10.14 0.08
C GLU A 182 9.80 -9.49 -0.65
N LEU A 183 9.34 -8.34 -0.15
CA LEU A 183 8.12 -7.68 -0.65
C LEU A 183 8.16 -7.26 -2.14
N LEU A 184 9.36 -6.98 -2.66
CA LEU A 184 9.53 -6.59 -4.06
C LEU A 184 9.26 -7.77 -5.01
N GLU A 185 9.58 -8.99 -4.61
CA GLU A 185 9.33 -10.21 -5.39
C GLU A 185 7.92 -10.76 -5.16
N LEU A 186 7.31 -10.41 -4.03
CA LEU A 186 5.96 -10.85 -3.65
C LEU A 186 4.87 -10.30 -4.58
N GLU A 187 4.95 -9.03 -4.97
CA GLU A 187 3.95 -8.36 -5.80
C GLU A 187 3.64 -9.10 -7.12
N PRO A 188 4.62 -9.42 -8.00
CA PRO A 188 4.33 -10.12 -9.25
C PRO A 188 3.78 -11.53 -9.04
N VAL A 189 4.15 -12.22 -7.96
CA VAL A 189 3.59 -13.55 -7.64
C VAL A 189 2.12 -13.41 -7.24
N LEU A 190 1.78 -12.42 -6.42
CA LEU A 190 0.41 -12.11 -6.04
C LEU A 190 -0.44 -11.67 -7.24
N GLU A 191 0.09 -10.87 -8.16
CA GLU A 191 -0.61 -10.48 -9.39
C GLU A 191 -1.00 -11.71 -10.22
N HIS A 192 -0.10 -12.67 -10.39
CA HIS A 192 -0.39 -13.92 -11.10
C HIS A 192 -1.41 -14.80 -10.35
N ALA A 193 -1.29 -14.91 -9.03
CA ALA A 193 -2.23 -15.66 -8.19
C ALA A 193 -3.64 -15.07 -8.28
N VAL A 194 -3.76 -13.75 -8.14
CA VAL A 194 -5.03 -13.02 -8.26
C VAL A 194 -5.56 -13.13 -9.69
N ALA A 195 -4.75 -12.96 -10.73
CA ALA A 195 -5.20 -13.17 -12.10
C ALA A 195 -5.77 -14.59 -12.33
N ALA A 196 -5.09 -15.62 -11.82
CA ALA A 196 -5.53 -17.01 -11.91
C ALA A 196 -6.85 -17.26 -11.14
N GLY A 197 -6.98 -16.78 -9.91
CA GLY A 197 -8.21 -16.94 -9.14
C GLY A 197 -9.42 -16.22 -9.78
N ARG A 198 -9.19 -15.09 -10.48
CA ARG A 198 -10.25 -14.41 -11.27
C ARG A 198 -10.74 -15.27 -12.43
N VAL A 199 -9.83 -15.93 -13.16
CA VAL A 199 -10.20 -16.84 -14.26
C VAL A 199 -10.97 -18.06 -13.74
N LEU A 200 -10.59 -18.56 -12.55
CA LEU A 200 -11.27 -19.66 -11.87
C LEU A 200 -12.62 -19.24 -11.24
N GLY A 201 -12.94 -17.94 -11.18
CA GLY A 201 -14.15 -17.43 -10.55
C GLY A 201 -14.17 -17.65 -9.04
N LYS A 202 -13.01 -17.57 -8.38
CA LYS A 202 -12.87 -17.68 -6.93
C LYS A 202 -13.51 -16.49 -6.21
N ASP A 203 -14.22 -16.78 -5.13
CA ASP A 203 -14.80 -15.80 -4.20
C ASP A 203 -14.75 -16.31 -2.75
N ASP A 204 -13.80 -17.21 -2.47
CA ASP A 204 -13.59 -17.78 -1.15
C ASP A 204 -12.77 -16.84 -0.25
N VAL A 205 -12.61 -17.20 1.03
CA VAL A 205 -11.84 -16.40 2.00
C VAL A 205 -10.39 -16.21 1.54
N GLN A 206 -9.78 -17.25 0.96
CA GLN A 206 -8.42 -17.19 0.45
C GLN A 206 -8.26 -16.16 -0.67
N TRP A 207 -9.19 -16.14 -1.63
CA TRP A 207 -9.22 -15.14 -2.68
C TRP A 207 -9.24 -13.71 -2.14
N ARG A 208 -10.06 -13.45 -1.11
CA ARG A 208 -10.18 -12.12 -0.48
C ARG A 208 -8.90 -11.72 0.23
N ARG A 209 -8.31 -12.67 0.98
CA ARG A 209 -7.02 -12.48 1.64
C ARG A 209 -5.92 -12.15 0.63
N LEU A 210 -5.79 -12.91 -0.46
CA LEU A 210 -4.77 -12.66 -1.49
C LEU A 210 -4.99 -11.35 -2.25
N THR A 211 -6.24 -10.99 -2.53
CA THR A 211 -6.57 -9.72 -3.18
C THR A 211 -6.21 -8.53 -2.29
N ASN A 212 -6.53 -8.59 -1.00
CA ASN A 212 -6.11 -7.57 -0.04
C ASN A 212 -4.59 -7.54 0.11
N LEU A 213 -3.95 -8.71 0.20
CA LEU A 213 -2.49 -8.82 0.32
C LEU A 213 -1.78 -8.20 -0.89
N LEU A 214 -2.29 -8.39 -2.12
CA LEU A 214 -1.77 -7.73 -3.31
C LEU A 214 -1.90 -6.21 -3.20
N ALA A 215 -3.07 -5.73 -2.79
CA ALA A 215 -3.30 -4.29 -2.62
C ALA A 215 -2.40 -3.69 -1.52
N GLU A 216 -2.17 -4.43 -0.44
CA GLU A 216 -1.26 -4.03 0.64
C GLU A 216 0.18 -3.97 0.12
N THR A 217 0.64 -5.01 -0.56
CA THR A 217 2.01 -5.10 -1.10
C THR A 217 2.26 -3.96 -2.09
N HIS A 218 1.32 -3.72 -3.02
CA HIS A 218 1.39 -2.61 -3.94
C HIS A 218 1.41 -1.26 -3.21
N ALA A 219 0.60 -1.09 -2.15
CA ALA A 219 0.59 0.14 -1.37
C ALA A 219 1.92 0.37 -0.62
N VAL A 220 2.50 -0.68 -0.04
CA VAL A 220 3.80 -0.64 0.68
C VAL A 220 4.95 -0.34 -0.29
N ASN A 221 4.99 -1.02 -1.44
CA ASN A 221 6.01 -0.81 -2.47
C ASN A 221 5.94 0.58 -3.12
N ASN A 222 4.77 1.24 -3.07
CA ASN A 222 4.54 2.56 -3.66
C ASN A 222 4.21 3.64 -2.59
N VAL A 223 4.69 3.48 -1.36
CA VAL A 223 4.59 4.53 -0.34
C VAL A 223 5.29 5.79 -0.82
N SER A 224 4.70 6.95 -0.54
CA SER A 224 5.31 8.23 -0.87
C SER A 224 6.63 8.40 -0.11
N ASP A 225 7.69 8.78 -0.81
CA ASP A 225 8.98 9.15 -0.19
C ASP A 225 8.84 10.35 0.77
N GLY A 226 7.77 11.14 0.63
CA GLY A 226 7.49 12.33 1.43
C GLY A 226 6.70 12.02 2.69
N ASN A 227 7.19 12.48 3.86
CA ASN A 227 6.41 12.48 5.09
C ASN A 227 5.41 13.65 5.07
N LEU A 228 4.10 13.35 5.15
CA LEU A 228 3.02 14.33 5.17
C LEU A 228 3.24 15.42 6.24
N ILE A 229 3.72 15.06 7.44
CA ILE A 229 4.00 16.00 8.54
C ILE A 229 5.11 16.96 8.13
N SER A 230 6.18 16.45 7.53
CA SER A 230 7.30 17.28 7.04
C SER A 230 6.85 18.22 5.91
N ALA A 231 6.00 17.75 5.01
CA ALA A 231 5.43 18.55 3.94
C ALA A 231 4.55 19.68 4.50
N PHE A 232 3.79 19.40 5.55
CA PHE A 232 3.07 20.46 6.24
C PHE A 232 3.99 21.49 6.89
N HIS A 233 5.10 21.09 7.52
CA HIS A 233 6.05 22.05 8.07
C HIS A 233 6.61 23.02 7.02
N GLN A 234 6.75 22.58 5.77
CA GLN A 234 7.25 23.41 4.67
C GLN A 234 6.25 24.46 4.19
N VAL A 235 4.95 24.32 4.48
CA VAL A 235 3.92 25.26 4.03
C VAL A 235 3.61 26.38 5.02
N TYR A 236 4.27 26.38 6.18
CA TYR A 236 4.16 27.45 7.18
C TYR A 236 5.45 28.27 7.28
N ASP A 237 5.29 29.56 7.51
CA ASP A 237 6.40 30.41 7.94
C ASP A 237 6.77 30.15 9.42
N PRO A 238 7.95 30.61 9.90
CA PRO A 238 8.34 30.48 11.30
C PRO A 238 7.37 31.12 12.30
N GLN A 239 6.50 32.03 11.85
CA GLN A 239 5.44 32.67 12.64
C GLN A 239 4.14 31.86 12.63
N GLY A 240 4.11 30.70 11.97
CA GLY A 240 2.96 29.81 11.82
C GLY A 240 1.85 30.35 10.92
N ARG A 241 2.18 31.24 9.97
CA ARG A 241 1.26 31.72 8.93
C ARG A 241 1.42 30.85 7.69
N LEU A 242 0.31 30.63 7.01
CA LEU A 242 0.26 29.85 5.78
C LEU A 242 0.95 30.61 4.64
N LEU A 243 1.88 29.95 3.96
CA LEU A 243 2.55 30.51 2.79
C LEU A 243 1.60 30.58 1.57
N PRO A 244 1.74 31.58 0.68
CA PRO A 244 0.98 31.60 -0.57
C PRO A 244 1.35 30.38 -1.43
N GLY A 245 0.36 29.67 -1.95
CA GLY A 245 0.56 28.45 -2.73
C GLY A 245 0.76 27.17 -1.90
N ALA A 246 0.55 27.23 -0.58
CA ALA A 246 0.66 26.08 0.33
C ALA A 246 -0.04 24.81 -0.15
N GLN A 247 -1.24 24.93 -0.74
CA GLN A 247 -1.98 23.79 -1.29
C GLN A 247 -1.16 23.08 -2.38
N ALA A 248 -0.68 23.81 -3.39
CA ALA A 248 0.07 23.24 -4.50
C ALA A 248 1.41 22.65 -4.04
N THR A 249 2.06 23.27 -3.06
CA THR A 249 3.29 22.73 -2.44
C THR A 249 3.02 21.40 -1.75
N LEU A 250 1.93 21.31 -0.98
CA LEU A 250 1.57 20.08 -0.27
C LEU A 250 1.15 18.97 -1.23
N GLU A 251 0.37 19.29 -2.27
CA GLU A 251 0.00 18.35 -3.34
C GLU A 251 1.25 17.80 -4.06
N THR A 252 2.23 18.66 -4.35
CA THR A 252 3.49 18.25 -4.98
C THR A 252 4.35 17.39 -4.06
N ALA A 253 4.40 17.72 -2.77
CA ALA A 253 5.22 17.02 -1.79
C ALA A 253 4.70 15.62 -1.44
N VAL A 254 3.38 15.45 -1.36
CA VAL A 254 2.79 14.12 -1.15
C VAL A 254 2.89 13.27 -2.42
N GLY A 255 2.84 13.91 -3.59
CA GLY A 255 2.96 13.23 -4.88
C GLY A 255 1.82 12.25 -5.13
N SER A 256 2.07 11.27 -5.99
CA SER A 256 1.10 10.24 -6.37
C SER A 256 1.14 8.99 -5.51
N GLY A 257 2.05 8.92 -4.52
CA GLY A 257 2.30 7.74 -3.70
C GLY A 257 1.20 7.46 -2.66
N PHE A 258 1.32 6.32 -1.99
CA PHE A 258 0.45 5.96 -0.86
C PHE A 258 0.93 6.65 0.41
N VAL A 259 -0.01 7.10 1.23
CA VAL A 259 0.24 7.54 2.60
C VAL A 259 -0.29 6.46 3.54
N VAL A 260 0.58 5.98 4.43
CA VAL A 260 0.21 5.05 5.49
C VAL A 260 -0.17 5.84 6.73
N LEU A 261 -1.30 5.49 7.33
CA LEU A 261 -1.83 6.11 8.53
C LEU A 261 -2.19 5.03 9.54
N ASP A 262 -1.68 5.20 10.76
CA ASP A 262 -2.15 4.52 11.97
C ASP A 262 -2.95 5.53 12.78
N SER A 263 -4.28 5.39 12.77
CA SER A 263 -5.14 6.33 13.48
C SER A 263 -6.55 5.80 13.77
N TYR A 264 -7.29 6.56 14.58
CA TYR A 264 -8.69 6.37 14.84
C TYR A 264 -9.55 6.91 13.69
N VAL A 265 -10.40 6.04 13.16
CA VAL A 265 -11.41 6.36 12.15
C VAL A 265 -12.76 6.44 12.83
N ARG A 266 -13.45 7.57 12.67
CA ARG A 266 -14.79 7.82 13.22
C ARG A 266 -15.83 7.93 12.10
N PRO A 267 -17.06 7.43 12.31
CA PRO A 267 -18.14 7.67 11.37
C PRO A 267 -18.47 9.17 11.29
N GLY A 268 -18.62 9.67 10.07
CA GLY A 268 -19.08 11.02 9.81
C GLY A 268 -20.60 11.16 9.94
N ARG A 269 -21.10 12.38 9.72
CA ARG A 269 -22.55 12.66 9.75
C ARG A 269 -23.29 12.03 8.57
N ASP A 270 -22.61 11.98 7.43
CA ASP A 270 -23.16 11.44 6.19
C ASP A 270 -22.83 9.96 6.06
N SER A 271 -23.78 9.14 5.61
CA SER A 271 -23.57 7.70 5.46
C SER A 271 -22.44 7.42 4.47
N GLY A 272 -21.43 6.68 4.92
CA GLY A 272 -20.26 6.31 4.14
C GLY A 272 -19.14 7.35 4.12
N THR A 273 -19.29 8.49 4.82
CA THR A 273 -18.18 9.42 5.07
C THR A 273 -17.57 9.13 6.44
N TYR A 274 -16.25 9.10 6.51
CA TYR A 274 -15.48 8.83 7.72
C TYR A 274 -14.46 9.94 7.94
N PHE A 275 -14.26 10.30 9.21
CA PHE A 275 -13.24 11.23 9.65
C PHE A 275 -12.08 10.46 10.27
N ILE A 276 -10.88 10.73 9.80
CA ILE A 276 -9.65 10.16 10.33
C ILE A 276 -8.99 11.23 11.18
N GLU A 277 -8.69 10.92 12.43
CA GLU A 277 -7.93 11.82 13.29
C GLU A 277 -6.48 11.85 12.80
N LEU A 278 -5.83 12.99 12.66
CA LEU A 278 -4.39 13.03 12.41
C LEU A 278 -3.68 13.14 13.76
N PRO A 279 -2.76 12.23 14.13
CA PRO A 279 -2.11 12.26 15.44
C PRO A 279 -1.23 13.50 15.65
N ALA A 280 -0.86 14.19 14.57
CA ALA A 280 -0.12 15.45 14.61
C ALA A 280 -0.98 16.59 14.05
N ALA A 281 -0.97 17.75 14.72
CA ALA A 281 -1.44 19.01 14.18
C ALA A 281 -0.23 19.77 13.63
N PRO A 282 0.06 19.69 12.32
CA PRO A 282 1.23 20.34 11.77
C PRO A 282 0.92 21.83 11.58
N GLY A 283 1.04 22.60 12.67
CA GLY A 283 0.82 24.05 12.69
C GLY A 283 -0.43 24.48 13.45
N LYS A 284 -0.96 25.66 13.09
CA LYS A 284 -2.08 26.31 13.79
C LYS A 284 -3.46 25.84 13.33
N HIS A 285 -3.54 25.22 12.16
CA HIS A 285 -4.78 24.76 11.56
C HIS A 285 -4.97 23.27 11.81
N ALA A 286 -6.17 22.88 12.25
CA ALA A 286 -6.53 21.47 12.39
C ALA A 286 -6.52 20.80 11.01
N VAL A 287 -6.23 19.51 10.95
CA VAL A 287 -6.29 18.73 9.70
C VAL A 287 -7.44 17.75 9.82
N GLU A 288 -8.35 17.81 8.86
CA GLU A 288 -9.52 16.95 8.76
C GLU A 288 -9.32 16.03 7.56
N LEU A 289 -9.07 14.75 7.84
CA LEU A 289 -8.97 13.73 6.80
C LEU A 289 -10.33 13.09 6.59
N GLN A 290 -10.80 13.08 5.36
CA GLN A 290 -12.09 12.55 4.96
C GLN A 290 -11.92 11.36 4.01
N LEU A 291 -12.64 10.28 4.30
CA LEU A 291 -12.71 9.09 3.47
C LEU A 291 -14.17 8.78 3.13
N GLN A 292 -14.48 8.56 1.86
CA GLN A 292 -15.82 8.18 1.42
C GLN A 292 -15.83 6.71 0.98
N LEU A 293 -16.20 5.79 1.87
CA LEU A 293 -16.08 4.35 1.62
C LEU A 293 -17.16 3.53 2.33
N SER A 294 -18.29 3.33 1.66
CA SER A 294 -19.47 2.62 2.22
C SER A 294 -19.16 1.22 2.76
N ALA A 295 -18.18 0.53 2.18
CA ALA A 295 -17.80 -0.82 2.58
C ALA A 295 -17.20 -0.89 4.00
N LEU A 296 -16.75 0.21 4.61
CA LEU A 296 -16.34 0.26 6.02
C LEU A 296 -17.51 0.32 7.00
N GLY A 297 -18.75 0.50 6.52
CA GLY A 297 -19.93 0.69 7.37
C GLY A 297 -20.12 -0.43 8.37
N ARG A 298 -19.94 -1.69 7.94
CA ARG A 298 -20.07 -2.86 8.83
C ARG A 298 -18.94 -2.97 9.85
N TYR A 299 -17.72 -2.59 9.46
CA TYR A 299 -16.54 -2.69 10.32
C TYR A 299 -16.58 -1.70 11.49
N LEU A 300 -17.09 -0.49 11.22
CA LEU A 300 -17.20 0.59 12.19
C LEU A 300 -18.57 0.64 12.88
N ALA A 301 -19.50 -0.27 12.53
CA ALA A 301 -20.84 -0.30 13.08
C ALA A 301 -20.81 -0.48 14.61
N GLY A 302 -21.45 0.45 15.34
CA GLY A 302 -21.56 0.39 16.79
C GLY A 302 -20.35 0.90 17.57
N SER A 303 -19.36 1.48 16.89
CA SER A 303 -18.21 2.16 17.53
C SER A 303 -18.23 3.66 17.26
N ASP A 304 -17.90 4.46 18.29
CA ASP A 304 -17.70 5.92 18.15
C ASP A 304 -16.35 6.25 17.46
N GLY A 305 -15.52 5.24 17.24
CA GLY A 305 -14.25 5.29 16.55
C GLY A 305 -13.48 4.00 16.76
N LYS A 306 -12.70 3.59 15.77
CA LYS A 306 -11.86 2.39 15.84
C LYS A 306 -10.46 2.71 15.32
N ARG A 307 -9.43 2.23 16.03
CA ARG A 307 -8.04 2.33 15.56
C ARG A 307 -7.85 1.42 14.36
N MET A 308 -7.23 1.91 13.31
CA MET A 308 -7.02 1.19 12.06
C MET A 308 -5.71 1.60 11.44
N ILE A 309 -5.07 0.66 10.76
CA ILE A 309 -3.87 0.93 9.98
C ILE A 309 -4.16 0.67 8.52
N PHE A 310 -4.00 1.71 7.72
CA PHE A 310 -4.37 1.66 6.32
C PHE A 310 -3.44 2.51 5.47
N ALA A 311 -3.40 2.18 4.19
CA ALA A 311 -2.75 2.97 3.16
C ALA A 311 -3.82 3.55 2.23
N ALA A 312 -3.65 4.80 1.83
CA ALA A 312 -4.50 5.43 0.83
C ALA A 312 -3.74 6.54 0.10
N ARG A 313 -4.15 6.82 -1.14
CA ARG A 313 -3.64 7.96 -1.90
C ARG A 313 -4.48 9.19 -1.57
N ILE A 314 -3.83 10.35 -1.55
CA ILE A 314 -4.54 11.62 -1.40
C ILE A 314 -5.18 12.00 -2.74
N GLN A 315 -6.49 12.23 -2.73
CA GLN A 315 -7.25 12.64 -3.92
C GLN A 315 -7.27 14.17 -4.07
N GLN A 316 -7.50 14.88 -2.97
CA GLN A 316 -7.65 16.33 -2.97
C GLN A 316 -7.19 16.90 -1.63
N ILE A 317 -6.55 18.08 -1.68
CA ILE A 317 -6.14 18.85 -0.50
C ILE A 317 -6.74 20.24 -0.64
N ASP A 318 -7.53 20.67 0.33
CA ASP A 318 -8.06 22.03 0.38
C ASP A 318 -7.42 22.79 1.55
N ALA A 319 -6.74 23.90 1.22
CA ALA A 319 -6.12 24.77 2.22
C ALA A 319 -7.16 25.55 3.04
N PRO A 320 -6.87 25.85 4.33
CA PRO A 320 -7.78 26.61 5.17
C PRO A 320 -8.01 28.01 4.59
N GLN A 321 -9.28 28.39 4.47
CA GLN A 321 -9.68 29.71 3.97
C GLN A 321 -9.97 30.66 5.14
N THR A 322 -9.61 31.93 4.97
CA THR A 322 -9.52 32.93 6.06
C THR A 322 -10.83 33.22 6.78
N ASP A 323 -11.99 32.91 6.18
CA ASP A 323 -13.28 33.45 6.61
C ASP A 323 -14.26 32.42 7.19
N ARG A 324 -14.09 31.10 6.94
CA ARG A 324 -15.05 30.06 7.40
C ARG A 324 -14.43 28.72 7.79
N ASP A 325 -13.46 28.22 7.04
CA ASP A 325 -12.82 26.92 7.30
C ASP A 325 -11.39 27.14 7.80
N ARG A 326 -11.20 26.98 9.11
CA ARG A 326 -9.88 27.10 9.76
C ARG A 326 -9.08 25.80 9.74
N SER A 327 -9.59 24.75 9.10
CA SER A 327 -8.94 23.44 8.98
C SER A 327 -8.52 23.15 7.55
N TRP A 328 -7.44 22.37 7.42
CA TRP A 328 -7.12 21.65 6.20
C TRP A 328 -8.13 20.54 5.98
N LYS A 329 -8.61 20.38 4.75
CA LYS A 329 -9.46 19.25 4.38
C LYS A 329 -8.71 18.39 3.39
N ILE A 330 -8.40 17.17 3.77
CA ILE A 330 -7.73 16.19 2.90
C ILE A 330 -8.74 15.11 2.58
N ARG A 331 -9.03 14.89 1.30
CA ARG A 331 -9.85 13.77 0.85
C ARG A 331 -8.95 12.64 0.36
N LEU A 332 -9.16 11.45 0.90
CA LEU A 332 -8.47 10.23 0.46
C LEU A 332 -9.27 9.56 -0.68
N ALA A 333 -8.55 8.99 -1.65
CA ALA A 333 -9.12 8.27 -2.77
C ALA A 333 -9.64 6.89 -2.30
N ALA A 334 -10.95 6.69 -2.37
CA ALA A 334 -11.63 5.50 -1.89
C ALA A 334 -11.16 4.21 -2.59
N GLU A 335 -10.90 4.30 -3.89
CA GLU A 335 -10.40 3.21 -4.74
C GLU A 335 -8.99 2.75 -4.39
N SER A 336 -8.23 3.60 -3.67
CA SER A 336 -6.86 3.29 -3.24
C SER A 336 -6.77 2.90 -1.77
N PHE A 337 -7.89 2.82 -1.07
CA PHE A 337 -7.92 2.53 0.36
C PHE A 337 -7.68 1.04 0.62
N VAL A 338 -6.63 0.74 1.36
CA VAL A 338 -6.20 -0.63 1.69
C VAL A 338 -5.98 -0.74 3.19
N LEU A 339 -6.55 -1.77 3.84
CA LEU A 339 -6.21 -2.10 5.23
C LEU A 339 -4.95 -2.94 5.25
N LEU A 340 -3.99 -2.55 6.09
CA LEU A 340 -2.84 -3.39 6.39
C LEU A 340 -3.31 -4.51 7.34
N THR A 341 -3.02 -5.76 6.99
CA THR A 341 -3.40 -6.94 7.79
C THR A 341 -2.22 -7.84 8.13
N GLN A 342 -1.08 -7.66 7.44
CA GLN A 342 0.14 -8.42 7.66
C GLN A 342 1.12 -7.67 8.55
N VAL A 343 1.74 -8.41 9.46
CA VAL A 343 2.75 -7.90 10.40
C VAL A 343 4.03 -7.50 9.65
N GLN A 344 4.40 -8.27 8.63
CA GLN A 344 5.59 -8.01 7.79
C GLN A 344 5.50 -6.64 7.10
N HIS A 345 4.36 -6.35 6.47
CA HIS A 345 4.10 -5.04 5.87
C HIS A 345 4.19 -3.90 6.88
N CYS A 346 3.68 -4.10 8.10
CA CYS A 346 3.79 -3.09 9.15
C CYS A 346 5.25 -2.89 9.61
N ASN A 347 6.01 -3.98 9.79
CA ASN A 347 7.42 -3.91 10.17
C ASN A 347 8.26 -3.14 9.14
N ASP A 348 8.03 -3.36 7.85
CA ASP A 348 8.74 -2.66 6.77
C ASP A 348 8.44 -1.17 6.73
N LEU A 349 7.27 -0.77 7.25
CA LEU A 349 6.88 0.63 7.45
C LEU A 349 7.37 1.20 8.80
N GLY A 350 8.12 0.42 9.58
CA GLY A 350 8.61 0.80 10.91
C GLY A 350 7.56 0.68 12.03
N LEU A 351 6.44 0.01 11.79
CA LEU A 351 5.39 -0.27 12.79
C LEU A 351 5.59 -1.69 13.34
N SER A 352 6.30 -1.81 14.46
CA SER A 352 6.57 -3.12 15.07
C SER A 352 5.56 -3.50 16.16
N VAL A 353 5.12 -4.76 16.13
CA VAL A 353 4.29 -5.36 17.20
C VAL A 353 5.03 -5.42 18.54
N GLN A 354 6.37 -5.39 18.51
CA GLN A 354 7.18 -5.38 19.73
C GLN A 354 7.07 -4.03 20.46
N ASP A 355 6.93 -2.94 19.70
CA ASP A 355 6.83 -1.58 20.23
C ASP A 355 5.39 -1.22 20.62
N ASP A 356 4.41 -1.84 19.95
CA ASP A 356 2.99 -1.64 20.22
C ASP A 356 2.24 -2.99 20.33
N PRO A 357 1.90 -3.44 21.54
CA PRO A 357 1.22 -4.72 21.73
C PRO A 357 -0.23 -4.72 21.24
N ASP A 358 -0.88 -3.55 21.15
CA ASP A 358 -2.27 -3.45 20.67
C ASP A 358 -2.34 -3.60 19.14
N LEU A 359 -1.19 -3.42 18.45
CA LEU A 359 -1.08 -3.56 17.00
C LEU A 359 -1.51 -4.96 16.52
N GLU A 360 -1.14 -6.02 17.23
CA GLU A 360 -1.49 -7.39 16.84
C GLU A 360 -3.01 -7.60 16.85
N GLU A 361 -3.71 -7.05 17.85
CA GLU A 361 -5.17 -7.13 17.95
C GLU A 361 -5.84 -6.33 16.82
N VAL A 362 -5.33 -5.14 16.53
CA VAL A 362 -5.82 -4.29 15.42
C VAL A 362 -5.67 -5.02 14.08
N LEU A 363 -4.49 -5.57 13.78
CA LEU A 363 -4.23 -6.29 12.52
C LEU A 363 -5.08 -7.56 12.40
N LYS A 364 -5.28 -8.28 13.50
CA LYS A 364 -6.14 -9.47 13.53
C LYS A 364 -7.59 -9.13 13.21
N ASP A 365 -8.13 -8.10 13.86
CA ASP A 365 -9.52 -7.69 13.65
C ASP A 365 -9.74 -7.09 12.24
N GLN A 366 -8.75 -6.37 11.70
CA GLN A 366 -8.77 -5.96 10.28
C GLN A 366 -8.76 -7.16 9.33
N ARG A 367 -7.94 -8.18 9.62
CA ARG A 367 -7.90 -9.43 8.83
C ARG A 367 -9.23 -10.16 8.86
N ASP A 368 -9.80 -10.35 10.05
CA ASP A 368 -11.10 -11.01 10.23
C ASP A 368 -12.21 -10.27 9.45
N PHE A 369 -12.15 -8.94 9.40
CA PHE A 369 -13.07 -8.14 8.61
C PHE A 369 -12.91 -8.35 7.09
N VAL A 370 -11.67 -8.29 6.58
CA VAL A 370 -11.38 -8.55 5.15
C VAL A 370 -11.84 -9.96 4.75
N GLU A 371 -11.59 -10.95 5.61
CA GLU A 371 -11.92 -12.36 5.40
C GLU A 371 -13.43 -12.66 5.54
N SER A 372 -14.20 -11.83 6.24
CA SER A 372 -15.65 -12.03 6.45
C SER A 372 -16.53 -11.14 5.57
N SER A 373 -16.04 -9.99 5.11
CA SER A 373 -16.82 -9.03 4.33
C SER A 373 -16.78 -9.32 2.82
N GLN A 374 -17.95 -9.61 2.23
CA GLN A 374 -18.11 -9.68 0.76
C GLN A 374 -18.07 -8.30 0.10
N GLU A 375 -18.53 -7.26 0.82
CA GLU A 375 -18.51 -5.87 0.34
C GLU A 375 -17.07 -5.34 0.19
N TRP A 376 -16.10 -5.96 0.87
CA TRP A 376 -14.69 -5.60 0.72
C TRP A 376 -14.15 -5.89 -0.69
N ASN A 377 -14.71 -6.86 -1.42
CA ASN A 377 -14.22 -7.25 -2.76
C ASN A 377 -14.57 -6.30 -3.90
N HIS A 378 -15.58 -5.45 -3.73
CA HIS A 378 -16.15 -4.62 -4.81
C HIS A 378 -15.66 -3.16 -4.79
N ARG A 379 -14.41 -2.96 -4.38
CA ARG A 379 -13.80 -1.63 -4.25
C ARG A 379 -13.22 -1.12 -5.55
#